data_AF-A0A8T0AFH8-F1
#
_entry.id   AF-A0A8T0AFH8-F1
#
_cell.length_a   1.000
_cell.length_b   1.000
_cell.length_c   1.000
_cell.angle_alpha   90.00
_cell.angle_beta   90.00
_cell.angle_gamma   90.00
#
_symmetry.space_group_name_H-M   'P 1'
#
loop_
_entity.id
_entity.type
_entity.pdbx_description
1 polymer ?
#
loop_
_entity_poly.entity_id
_entity_poly.type
_entity_poly.pdbx_seq_one_letter_code
_entity_poly.pdbx_strand_id
1 'polypeptide(L)'
;NIVLVPPFRESEVDTHFGVFERIAIALNWPKDVWSFLLQCKLIGKAQEVCSSLSLEDSLQYEVVKTTILQKETLLDKWCASSKVNDFDSLGELVLLEEFKNCLPDRVVVYLNERKVSSVSEAAVLADEFVLTHKNVF
;
A
#
# COMPACT_ATOMS: atom_id res chain seq x y z
N ASN A 1 6.56 11.58 -28.37
CA ASN A 1 6.95 12.15 -27.06
C ASN A 1 7.13 11.14 -25.91
N ILE A 2 6.46 9.98 -25.90
CA ILE A 2 6.59 8.95 -24.83
C ILE A 2 8.01 8.38 -24.68
N VAL A 3 8.86 8.51 -25.71
CA VAL A 3 10.26 8.04 -25.72
C VAL A 3 11.15 8.82 -24.75
N LEU A 4 10.81 10.07 -24.42
CA LEU A 4 11.61 10.92 -23.52
C LEU A 4 11.25 10.75 -22.04
N VAL A 5 10.16 10.03 -21.73
CA VAL A 5 9.76 9.77 -20.35
C VAL A 5 10.62 8.63 -19.81
N PRO A 6 11.35 8.81 -18.69
CA PRO A 6 12.18 7.77 -18.09
C PRO A 6 11.39 6.48 -17.82
N PRO A 7 12.07 5.33 -17.79
CA PRO A 7 11.43 4.10 -17.31
C PRO A 7 11.02 4.25 -15.84
N PHE A 8 9.88 3.66 -15.49
CA PHE A 8 9.40 3.60 -14.12
C PHE A 8 9.91 2.32 -13.44
N ARG A 9 10.29 2.44 -12.17
CA ARG A 9 10.69 1.32 -11.30
C ARG A 9 10.04 1.53 -9.94
N GLU A 10 9.32 0.53 -9.46
CA GLU A 10 8.64 0.59 -8.15
C GLU A 10 9.61 0.71 -6.97
N SER A 11 10.86 0.26 -7.11
CA SER A 11 11.88 0.42 -6.06
C SER A 11 12.46 1.84 -5.97
N GLU A 12 12.18 2.72 -6.93
CA GLU A 12 12.82 4.03 -7.07
C GLU A 12 11.79 5.15 -7.31
N VAL A 13 10.59 5.03 -6.73
CA VAL A 13 9.45 5.92 -7.00
C VAL A 13 9.80 7.41 -6.79
N ASP A 14 10.36 7.77 -5.63
CA ASP A 14 10.75 9.15 -5.32
C ASP A 14 11.74 9.72 -6.34
N THR A 15 12.77 8.94 -6.66
CA THR A 15 13.79 9.30 -7.64
C THR A 15 13.19 9.49 -9.03
N HIS A 16 12.27 8.61 -9.43
CA HIS A 16 11.58 8.71 -10.72
C HIS A 16 10.82 10.03 -10.87
N PHE A 17 10.02 10.42 -9.89
CA PHE A 17 9.30 11.70 -9.91
C PHE A 17 10.27 12.88 -10.06
N GLY A 18 11.36 12.91 -9.29
CA GLY A 18 12.35 13.98 -9.39
C GLY A 18 13.07 14.04 -10.75
N VAL A 19 13.30 12.91 -11.42
CA VAL A 19 13.87 12.89 -12.79
C VAL A 19 12.82 13.33 -13.81
N PHE A 20 11.59 12.82 -13.71
CA PHE A 20 10.48 13.20 -14.58
C PHE A 20 10.24 14.72 -14.58
N GLU A 21 10.15 15.32 -13.39
CA GLU A 21 9.90 16.75 -13.22
C GLU A 21 11.00 17.60 -13.84
N ARG A 22 12.26 17.23 -13.64
CA ARG A 22 13.40 17.93 -14.24
C ARG A 22 13.34 17.93 -15.76
N ILE A 23 13.02 16.79 -16.37
CA ILE A 23 12.88 16.66 -17.82
C ILE A 23 11.68 17.48 -18.31
N ALA A 24 10.53 17.35 -17.66
CA ALA A 24 9.32 18.05 -18.04
C ALA A 24 9.48 19.57 -17.97
N ILE A 25 10.17 20.08 -16.94
CA ILE A 25 10.52 21.50 -16.80
C ILE A 25 11.51 21.91 -17.88
N ALA A 26 12.61 21.16 -18.06
CA ALA A 26 13.65 21.50 -19.03
C ALA A 26 13.12 21.56 -20.47
N LEU A 27 12.13 20.72 -20.80
CA LEU A 27 11.49 20.67 -22.11
C LEU A 27 10.22 21.53 -22.20
N ASN A 28 9.88 22.29 -21.16
CA ASN A 28 8.67 23.12 -21.07
C ASN A 28 7.38 22.36 -21.43
N TRP A 29 7.20 21.14 -20.91
CA TRP A 29 5.98 20.38 -21.12
C TRP A 29 4.77 21.06 -20.46
N PRO A 30 3.63 21.21 -21.18
CA PRO A 30 2.39 21.71 -20.60
C PRO A 30 1.96 20.89 -19.37
N LYS A 31 1.58 21.55 -18.27
CA LYS A 31 1.29 20.87 -16.99
C LYS A 31 0.13 19.88 -17.07
N ASP A 32 -0.83 20.12 -17.96
CA ASP A 32 -1.98 19.27 -18.26
C ASP A 32 -1.58 17.92 -18.89
N VAL A 33 -0.43 17.82 -19.57
CA VAL A 33 0.03 16.54 -20.14
C VAL A 33 0.84 15.67 -19.17
N TRP A 34 1.25 16.22 -18.02
CA TRP A 34 2.16 15.52 -17.10
C TRP A 34 1.53 14.24 -16.55
N SER A 35 0.26 14.31 -16.12
CA SER A 35 -0.42 13.13 -15.57
C SER A 35 -0.55 12.01 -16.62
N PHE A 36 -0.94 12.37 -17.84
CA PHE A 36 -1.06 11.40 -18.94
C PHE A 36 0.26 10.72 -19.29
N LEU A 37 1.35 11.50 -19.39
CA LEU A 37 2.68 10.98 -19.70
C LEU A 37 3.22 10.08 -18.59
N LEU A 38 2.97 10.45 -17.34
CA LEU A 38 3.33 9.66 -16.17
C LEU A 38 2.58 8.33 -16.17
N GLN A 39 1.26 8.34 -16.30
CA GLN A 39 0.42 7.13 -16.28
C GLN A 39 0.79 6.13 -17.38
N CYS A 40 1.28 6.59 -18.53
CA CYS A 40 1.78 5.72 -19.59
C CYS A 40 3.05 4.93 -19.23
N LYS A 41 3.76 5.32 -18.15
CA LYS A 41 4.97 4.65 -17.67
C LYS A 41 4.76 3.89 -16.36
N LEU A 42 3.72 4.22 -15.60
CA LEU A 42 3.41 3.51 -14.37
C LEU A 42 3.05 2.05 -14.68
N ILE A 43 3.52 1.16 -13.81
CA ILE A 43 3.23 -0.27 -13.83
C ILE A 43 2.99 -0.73 -12.40
N GLY A 44 2.44 -1.94 -12.24
CA GLY A 44 2.27 -2.57 -10.92
C GLY A 44 1.37 -1.78 -9.99
N LYS A 45 1.75 -1.69 -8.71
CA LYS A 45 0.98 -1.04 -7.64
C LYS A 45 0.74 0.44 -7.92
N ALA A 46 1.71 1.14 -8.52
CA ALA A 46 1.55 2.55 -8.85
C ALA A 46 0.46 2.78 -9.92
N GLN A 47 0.30 1.84 -10.85
CA GLN A 47 -0.77 1.86 -11.84
C GLN A 47 -2.14 1.51 -11.23
N GLU A 48 -2.17 0.55 -10.30
CA GLU A 48 -3.39 0.20 -9.55
C GLU A 48 -3.91 1.40 -8.74
N VAL A 49 -3.01 2.15 -8.10
CA VAL A 49 -3.36 3.40 -7.40
C VAL A 49 -4.04 4.37 -8.35
N CYS A 50 -3.45 4.62 -9.53
CA CYS A 50 -4.05 5.51 -10.52
C CYS A 50 -5.42 5.03 -10.99
N SER A 51 -5.59 3.71 -11.14
CA SER A 51 -6.85 3.10 -11.56
C SER A 51 -7.94 3.17 -10.48
N SER A 52 -7.54 3.29 -9.21
CA SER A 52 -8.45 3.46 -8.08
C SER A 52 -8.89 4.91 -7.85
N LEU A 53 -8.21 5.88 -8.46
CA LEU A 53 -8.57 7.29 -8.39
C LEU A 53 -9.80 7.60 -9.26
N SER A 54 -10.51 8.68 -8.93
CA SER A 54 -11.53 9.24 -9.80
C SER A 54 -10.91 9.70 -11.12
N LEU A 55 -11.71 9.82 -12.18
CA LEU A 55 -11.22 10.35 -13.45
C LEU A 55 -10.62 11.75 -13.27
N GLU A 56 -11.27 12.62 -12.51
CA GLU A 56 -10.83 14.00 -12.26
C GLU A 56 -9.50 14.05 -11.51
N ASP A 57 -9.34 13.23 -10.47
CA ASP A 57 -8.12 13.15 -9.67
C ASP A 57 -6.97 12.52 -10.46
N SER A 58 -7.26 11.49 -11.26
CA SER A 58 -6.27 10.83 -12.12
C SER A 58 -5.65 11.80 -13.12
N LEU A 59 -6.36 12.86 -13.52
CA LEU A 59 -5.84 13.86 -14.46
C LEU A 59 -4.92 14.89 -13.80
N GLN A 60 -4.86 14.94 -12.46
CA GLN A 60 -4.06 15.89 -11.72
C GLN A 60 -2.73 15.28 -11.30
N TYR A 61 -1.63 15.76 -11.89
CA TYR A 61 -0.29 15.26 -11.62
C TYR A 61 0.07 15.25 -10.12
N GLU A 62 -0.25 16.33 -9.40
CA GLU A 62 0.08 16.42 -7.96
C GLU A 62 -0.71 15.43 -7.12
N VAL A 63 -1.98 15.17 -7.47
CA VAL A 63 -2.81 14.17 -6.77
C VAL A 63 -2.26 12.77 -7.02
N VAL A 64 -1.93 12.44 -8.27
CA VAL A 64 -1.33 11.16 -8.64
C VAL A 64 0.00 10.95 -7.91
N LYS A 65 0.91 11.94 -7.96
CA LYS A 65 2.21 11.90 -7.28
C LYS A 65 2.05 11.67 -5.78
N THR A 66 1.25 12.50 -5.11
CA THR A 66 1.07 12.42 -3.66
C THR A 66 0.43 11.11 -3.23
N THR A 67 -0.57 10.61 -3.96
CA THR A 67 -1.24 9.34 -3.63
C THR A 67 -0.29 8.15 -3.76
N ILE A 68 0.51 8.09 -4.82
CA ILE A 68 1.50 7.03 -5.02
C ILE A 68 2.54 7.05 -3.89
N LEU A 69 3.11 8.22 -3.59
CA LEU A 69 4.12 8.36 -2.53
C LEU A 69 3.58 8.05 -1.14
N GLN A 70 2.32 8.43 -0.87
CA GLN A 70 1.66 8.12 0.40
C GLN A 70 1.46 6.62 0.58
N LYS A 71 1.08 5.89 -0.48
CA LYS A 71 0.88 4.44 -0.38
C LYS A 71 2.19 3.69 -0.13
N GLU A 72 3.27 4.08 -0.80
CA GLU A 72 4.62 3.53 -0.52
C GLU A 72 5.05 3.83 0.93
N THR A 73 4.90 5.08 1.37
CA THR A 73 5.26 5.47 2.75
C THR A 73 4.44 4.71 3.80
N LEU A 74 3.15 4.46 3.53
CA LEU A 74 2.28 3.71 4.44
C LEU A 74 2.73 2.25 4.56
N LEU A 75 3.09 1.63 3.44
CA LEU A 75 3.63 0.27 3.41
C LEU A 75 4.92 0.19 4.22
N ASP A 76 5.85 1.12 4.01
CA ASP A 76 7.12 1.17 4.76
C ASP A 76 6.89 1.32 6.27
N LYS A 77 5.98 2.22 6.66
CA LYS A 77 5.61 2.42 8.07
C LYS A 77 4.99 1.17 8.67
N TRP A 78 4.14 0.46 7.92
CA TRP A 78 3.50 -0.75 8.38
C TRP A 78 4.51 -1.89 8.58
N CYS A 79 5.43 -2.09 7.63
CA CYS A 79 6.53 -3.04 7.75
C CYS A 79 7.44 -2.72 8.94
N ALA A 80 7.83 -1.45 9.11
CA ALA A 80 8.66 -0.99 10.22
C ALA A 80 7.97 -1.20 11.59
N SER A 81 6.68 -0.89 11.69
CA SER A 81 5.91 -1.07 12.93
C SER A 81 5.75 -2.55 13.30
N SER A 82 5.62 -3.41 12.29
CA SER A 82 5.45 -4.85 12.45
C SER A 82 6.77 -5.61 12.59
N LYS A 83 7.91 -4.90 12.53
CA LYS A 83 9.28 -5.46 12.61
C LYS A 83 9.55 -6.54 11.55
N VAL A 84 8.87 -6.46 10.42
CA VAL A 84 9.04 -7.39 9.30
C VAL A 84 10.31 -7.03 8.55
N ASN A 85 11.23 -7.99 8.41
CA ASN A 85 12.51 -7.82 7.73
C ASN A 85 12.74 -8.81 6.57
N ASP A 86 11.84 -9.76 6.37
CA ASP A 86 11.90 -10.75 5.30
C ASP A 86 10.50 -11.02 4.69
N PHE A 87 10.50 -11.71 3.55
CA PHE A 87 9.29 -12.01 2.79
C PHE A 87 8.35 -12.96 3.54
N ASP A 88 8.91 -13.91 4.30
CA ASP A 88 8.13 -14.90 5.04
C ASP A 88 7.33 -14.22 6.18
N SER A 89 7.99 -13.32 6.92
CA SER A 89 7.36 -12.53 7.98
C SER A 89 6.32 -11.54 7.41
N LEU A 90 6.53 -11.05 6.19
CA LEU A 90 5.53 -10.22 5.49
C LEU A 90 4.31 -11.06 5.09
N GLY A 91 4.53 -12.27 4.57
CA GLY A 91 3.46 -13.21 4.22
C GLY A 91 2.62 -13.57 5.43
N GLU A 92 3.26 -13.90 6.56
CA GLU A 92 2.58 -14.20 7.82
C GLU A 92 1.74 -13.01 8.31
N LEU A 93 2.28 -11.79 8.22
CA LEU A 93 1.56 -10.57 8.61
C LEU A 93 0.33 -10.32 7.74
N VAL A 94 0.44 -10.49 6.42
CA VAL A 94 -0.69 -10.34 5.49
C VAL A 94 -1.77 -11.37 5.78
N LEU A 95 -1.38 -12.63 5.97
CA LEU A 95 -2.33 -13.70 6.31
C LEU A 95 -3.01 -13.45 7.67
N LEU A 96 -2.28 -12.89 8.64
CA LEU A 96 -2.82 -12.55 9.94
C LEU A 96 -3.87 -11.43 9.86
N GLU A 97 -3.65 -10.41 9.03
CA GLU A 97 -4.64 -9.34 8.80
C GLU A 97 -5.88 -9.87 8.06
N GLU A 98 -5.69 -10.69 7.02
CA GLU A 98 -6.82 -11.33 6.32
C GLU A 98 -7.63 -12.24 7.25
N PHE A 99 -6.95 -12.97 8.13
CA PHE A 99 -7.60 -13.78 9.16
C PHE A 99 -8.43 -12.92 10.12
N LYS A 100 -7.88 -11.81 10.63
CA LYS A 100 -8.62 -10.87 11.50
C LYS A 100 -9.84 -10.26 10.81
N ASN A 101 -9.76 -9.96 9.52
CA ASN A 101 -10.88 -9.42 8.73
C ASN A 101 -12.08 -10.39 8.64
N CYS A 102 -11.86 -11.68 8.89
CA CYS A 102 -12.91 -12.70 8.90
C CYS A 102 -13.54 -12.91 10.29
N LEU A 103 -13.04 -12.25 11.34
CA LEU A 103 -13.46 -12.46 12.72
C LEU A 103 -14.37 -11.32 13.24
N PRO A 104 -15.24 -11.60 14.23
CA PRO A 104 -15.98 -10.55 14.92
C PRO A 104 -15.04 -9.58 15.67
N ASP A 105 -15.39 -8.29 15.72
CA ASP A 105 -14.59 -7.22 16.35
C ASP A 105 -14.07 -7.57 17.75
N ARG A 106 -14.89 -8.23 18.57
CA ARG A 106 -14.50 -8.63 19.94
C ARG A 106 -13.32 -9.60 19.96
N VAL A 107 -13.26 -10.52 19.00
CA VAL A 107 -12.17 -11.48 18.86
C VAL A 107 -10.93 -10.76 18.33
N VAL A 108 -11.09 -9.86 17.36
CA VAL A 108 -9.99 -9.05 16.82
C VAL A 108 -9.33 -8.20 17.91
N VAL A 109 -10.13 -7.52 18.75
CA VAL A 109 -9.63 -6.74 19.89
C VAL A 109 -8.83 -7.63 20.84
N TYR A 110 -9.36 -8.79 21.21
CA TYR A 110 -8.68 -9.76 22.08
C TYR A 110 -7.34 -10.23 21.48
N LEU A 111 -7.30 -10.58 20.20
CA LEU A 111 -6.07 -11.00 19.52
C LEU A 111 -5.03 -9.87 19.47
N ASN A 112 -5.46 -8.63 19.25
CA ASN A 112 -4.56 -7.47 19.23
C ASN A 112 -3.98 -7.20 20.64
N GLU A 113 -4.77 -7.34 21.71
CA GLU A 113 -4.28 -7.21 23.09
C GLU A 113 -3.22 -8.26 23.45
N ARG A 114 -3.35 -9.47 22.88
CA ARG A 114 -2.39 -10.57 23.05
C ARG A 114 -1.12 -10.42 22.20
N LYS A 115 -1.06 -9.44 21.30
CA LYS A 115 0.10 -9.14 20.42
C LYS A 115 0.55 -10.36 19.60
N VAL A 116 -0.42 -11.10 19.10
CA VAL A 116 -0.18 -12.31 18.31
C VAL A 116 0.62 -12.01 17.06
N SER A 117 1.62 -12.84 16.77
CA SER A 117 2.52 -12.66 15.62
C SER A 117 2.45 -13.78 14.58
N SER A 118 1.57 -14.76 14.76
CA SER A 118 1.36 -15.84 13.79
C SER A 118 -0.12 -16.20 13.64
N VAL A 119 -0.51 -16.63 12.44
CA VAL A 119 -1.88 -17.07 12.12
C VAL A 119 -2.24 -18.30 12.94
N SER A 120 -1.28 -19.21 13.13
CA SER A 120 -1.50 -20.44 13.91
C SER A 120 -1.83 -20.13 15.37
N GLU A 121 -1.07 -19.23 16.01
CA GLU A 121 -1.37 -18.77 17.36
C GLU A 121 -2.71 -18.01 17.41
N ALA A 122 -3.00 -17.18 16.41
CA ALA A 122 -4.25 -16.43 16.33
C ALA A 122 -5.48 -17.35 16.23
N ALA A 123 -5.39 -18.42 15.45
CA ALA A 123 -6.44 -19.42 15.32
C ALA A 123 -6.71 -20.13 16.64
N VAL A 124 -5.65 -20.58 17.33
CA VAL A 124 -5.78 -21.24 18.64
C VAL A 124 -6.42 -20.30 19.67
N LEU A 125 -5.98 -19.04 19.72
CA LEU A 125 -6.51 -18.05 20.67
C LEU A 125 -7.96 -17.63 20.34
N ALA A 126 -8.32 -17.59 19.05
CA ALA A 126 -9.69 -17.34 18.62
C ALA A 126 -10.63 -18.48 19.06
N ASP A 127 -10.20 -19.73 18.91
CA ASP A 127 -10.95 -20.90 19.40
C ASP A 127 -11.07 -20.88 20.93
N GLU A 128 -9.98 -20.56 21.64
CA GLU A 128 -9.99 -20.42 23.10
C GLU A 128 -10.96 -19.32 23.56
N PHE A 129 -10.99 -18.18 22.86
CA PHE A 129 -11.91 -17.08 23.14
C PHE A 129 -13.37 -17.55 23.04
N VAL A 130 -13.72 -18.30 22.00
CA VAL A 130 -15.06 -18.87 21.81
C VAL A 130 -15.43 -19.82 22.95
N LEU A 131 -14.49 -20.57 23.51
CA LEU A 131 -14.75 -21.51 24.62
C LEU A 131 -14.90 -20.82 25.97
N THR A 132 -14.13 -19.76 26.22
CA THR A 132 -14.04 -19.08 27.52
C THR A 132 -15.01 -17.92 27.68
N HIS A 133 -15.50 -17.34 26.59
CA HIS A 133 -16.37 -16.16 26.59
C HIS A 133 -17.82 -16.45 26.16
N LYS A 134 -18.27 -17.73 26.25
CA LYS A 134 -19.64 -18.20 25.89
C LYS A 134 -20.81 -17.54 26.65
N ASN A 135 -20.59 -16.61 27.58
CA ASN A 135 -21.64 -16.05 28.44
C ASN A 135 -22.02 -14.58 28.16
N VAL A 136 -21.71 -14.04 26.98
CA VAL A 136 -22.25 -12.72 26.56
C VAL A 136 -22.70 -12.76 25.10
N PHE A 137 -23.67 -13.62 24.81
CA PHE A 137 -24.53 -13.55 23.62
C PHE A 137 -25.90 -12.99 24.02
#